data_AF-A0A2P5WLJ3-F1
#
_entry.id   AF-A0A2P5WLJ3-F1
#
_cell.length_a   1.000
_cell.length_b   1.000
_cell.length_c   1.000
_cell.angle_alpha   90.00
_cell.angle_beta   90.00
_cell.angle_gamma   90.00
#
_symmetry.space_group_name_H-M   'P 1'
#
loop_
_entity.id
_entity.type
_entity.pdbx_description
1 polymer ?
#
loop_
_entity_poly.entity_id
_entity_poly.type
_entity_poly.pdbx_seq_one_letter_code
_entity_poly.pdbx_strand_id
1 'polypeptide(L)'
;MARLAILLLILIAVHHVNPTTSLPLSTNSRWIVDDQTDRRVKLACVNWPSHLEPVFAEGLSKRSMDSIAEQIVSVDTIFFG
;
A
#
# COMPACT_ATOMS: atom_id res chain seq x y z
N MET A 1 22.30 7.73 -30.48
CA MET A 1 20.93 8.25 -30.26
C MET A 1 20.10 7.30 -29.42
N ALA A 2 19.67 6.13 -29.91
CA ALA A 2 18.79 5.20 -29.18
C ALA A 2 19.36 4.71 -27.82
N ARG A 3 20.66 4.37 -27.75
CA ARG A 3 21.29 3.95 -26.48
C ARG A 3 21.30 5.06 -25.41
N LEU A 4 21.50 6.30 -25.84
CA LEU A 4 21.47 7.46 -24.93
C LEU A 4 20.05 7.72 -24.42
N ALA A 5 19.06 7.58 -25.30
CA ALA A 5 17.65 7.71 -24.93
C ALA A 5 17.20 6.61 -23.95
N ILE A 6 17.63 5.37 -24.15
CA ILE A 6 17.34 4.26 -23.24
C ILE A 6 17.97 4.50 -21.85
N LEU A 7 19.23 4.95 -21.81
CA LEU A 7 19.89 5.31 -20.55
C LEU A 7 19.15 6.43 -19.81
N LEU A 8 18.70 7.45 -20.55
CA LEU A 8 17.91 8.55 -19.99
C LEU A 8 16.57 8.06 -19.41
N LEU A 9 15.86 7.18 -20.13
CA LEU A 9 14.61 6.59 -19.67
C LEU A 9 14.79 5.77 -18.37
N ILE A 10 15.88 5.00 -18.27
CA ILE A 10 16.19 4.23 -17.06
C ILE A 10 16.48 5.15 -15.88
N LEU A 11 17.25 6.23 -16.09
CA LEU A 11 17.55 7.22 -15.04
C LEU A 11 16.28 7.89 -14.51
N ILE A 12 15.38 8.28 -15.41
CA ILE A 12 14.08 8.87 -15.05
C ILE A 12 13.24 7.85 -14.26
N ALA A 13 13.16 6.60 -14.72
CA ALA A 13 12.40 5.56 -14.03
C ALA A 13 12.91 5.30 -12.60
N VAL A 14 14.23 5.21 -12.40
CA VAL A 14 14.85 5.01 -11.08
C VAL A 14 14.60 6.23 -10.16
N HIS A 15 14.56 7.44 -10.71
CA HIS A 15 14.29 8.66 -9.93
C HIS A 15 12.84 8.72 -9.40
N HIS A 16 11.90 8.04 -10.05
CA HIS A 16 10.49 8.00 -9.63
C HIS A 16 10.17 6.85 -8.68
N VAL A 17 11.15 6.03 -8.28
CA VAL A 17 10.93 4.97 -7.29
C VAL A 17 10.97 5.56 -5.88
N ASN A 18 9.81 5.66 -5.24
CA ASN A 18 9.76 5.97 -3.81
C ASN A 18 10.14 4.72 -3.00
N PRO A 19 11.07 4.81 -2.03
CA PRO A 19 11.38 3.69 -1.15
C PRO A 19 10.13 3.32 -0.34
N THR A 20 9.66 2.09 -0.48
CA THR A 20 8.60 1.55 0.36
C THR A 20 9.24 0.98 1.62
N THR A 21 9.07 1.66 2.74
CA THR A 21 9.47 1.16 4.05
C THR A 21 8.32 0.37 4.64
N SER A 22 8.54 -0.90 5.01
CA SER A 22 7.61 -1.59 5.88
C SER A 22 7.55 -0.86 7.23
N LEU A 23 6.35 -0.73 7.80
CA LEU A 23 6.25 -0.27 9.18
C LEU A 23 7.00 -1.26 10.09
N PRO A 24 7.81 -0.78 11.05
CA PRO A 24 8.55 -1.64 11.95
C PRO A 24 7.57 -2.20 12.99
N LEU A 25 6.96 -3.34 12.69
CA LEU A 25 6.01 -4.03 13.56
C LEU A 25 6.64 -5.31 14.12
N SER A 26 6.45 -5.56 15.41
CA SER A 26 6.85 -6.81 16.06
C SER A 26 5.69 -7.37 16.90
N THR A 27 5.87 -8.59 17.42
CA THR A 27 4.86 -9.26 18.26
C THR A 27 5.34 -9.33 19.70
N ASN A 28 4.52 -8.83 20.62
CA ASN A 28 4.73 -9.00 22.05
C ASN A 28 3.61 -9.90 22.60
N SER A 29 3.93 -11.17 22.84
CA SER A 29 2.96 -12.20 23.22
C SER A 29 1.77 -12.26 22.24
N ARG A 30 0.58 -11.83 22.67
CA ARG A 30 -0.65 -11.82 21.86
C ARG A 30 -0.90 -10.50 21.12
N TRP A 31 -0.02 -9.51 21.25
CA TRP A 31 -0.22 -8.17 20.70
C TRP A 31 0.75 -7.87 19.57
N ILE A 32 0.29 -7.08 18.60
CA ILE A 32 1.14 -6.44 17.60
C ILE A 32 1.56 -5.10 18.19
N VAL A 33 2.85 -4.82 18.18
CA VAL A 33 3.45 -3.59 18.69
C VAL A 33 4.29 -2.92 17.61
N ASP A 34 4.41 -1.60 17.71
CA ASP A 34 5.39 -0.85 16.95
C ASP A 34 6.78 -1.09 17.56
N ASP A 35 7.72 -1.56 16.76
CA ASP A 35 9.04 -2.02 17.21
C ASP A 35 9.94 -0.87 17.70
N GLN A 36 9.66 0.36 17.30
CA GLN A 36 10.43 1.53 17.73
C GLN A 36 9.90 2.11 19.05
N THR A 37 8.60 2.01 19.29
CA THR A 37 7.92 2.67 20.42
C THR A 37 7.30 1.71 21.45
N ASP A 38 7.29 0.41 21.16
CA ASP A 38 6.63 -0.68 21.90
C ASP A 38 5.11 -0.44 22.14
N ARG A 39 4.50 0.45 21.35
CA ARG A 39 3.08 0.78 21.47
C ARG A 39 2.24 -0.29 20.79
N ARG A 40 1.21 -0.76 21.48
CA ARG A 40 0.21 -1.68 20.91
C ARG A 40 -0.52 -1.00 19.74
N VAL A 41 -0.54 -1.69 18.59
CA VAL A 41 -1.30 -1.26 17.41
C VAL A 41 -2.44 -2.23 17.12
N LYS A 42 -3.46 -1.74 16.43
CA LYS A 42 -4.53 -2.56 15.87
C LYS A 42 -4.65 -2.24 14.39
N LEU A 43 -4.55 -3.26 13.55
CA LEU A 43 -4.71 -3.11 12.11
C LEU A 43 -6.19 -2.90 11.78
N ALA A 44 -6.50 -1.76 11.16
CA ALA A 44 -7.76 -1.54 10.47
C ALA A 44 -7.52 -1.89 9.00
N CYS A 45 -8.14 -2.96 8.53
CA CYS A 45 -7.91 -3.51 7.20
C CYS A 45 -9.22 -3.97 6.59
N VAL A 46 -9.26 -3.90 5.27
CA VAL A 46 -10.32 -4.51 4.47
C VAL A 46 -9.72 -5.61 3.60
N ASN A 47 -10.51 -6.64 3.32
CA ASN A 47 -10.14 -7.66 2.35
C ASN A 47 -10.46 -7.14 0.94
N TRP A 48 -9.45 -6.97 0.09
CA TRP A 48 -9.63 -6.61 -1.32
C TRP A 48 -9.24 -7.79 -2.23
N PRO A 49 -10.22 -8.59 -2.73
CA PRO A 49 -9.91 -9.78 -3.50
C PRO A 49 -9.31 -9.43 -4.87
N SER A 50 -8.24 -10.15 -5.23
CA SER A 50 -7.55 -10.04 -6.52
C SER A 50 -7.25 -11.40 -7.18
N HIS A 51 -7.54 -12.49 -6.48
CA HIS A 51 -7.26 -13.87 -6.92
C HIS A 51 -8.41 -14.51 -7.70
N LEU A 52 -9.49 -13.78 -7.95
CA LEU A 52 -10.63 -14.23 -8.76
C LEU A 52 -10.32 -14.02 -10.24
N GLU A 53 -10.98 -14.73 -11.17
CA GLU A 53 -10.91 -14.47 -12.62
C GLU A 53 -11.34 -13.02 -12.91
N PRO A 54 -10.41 -12.05 -12.93
CA PRO A 54 -9.36 -11.88 -13.96
C PRO A 54 -7.92 -11.68 -13.42
N VAL A 55 -7.54 -12.29 -12.29
CA VAL A 55 -6.25 -12.06 -11.57
C VAL A 55 -5.99 -10.57 -11.38
N PHE A 56 -7.04 -9.84 -11.00
CA PHE A 56 -7.03 -8.40 -10.90
C PHE A 56 -7.87 -7.96 -9.71
N ALA A 57 -7.40 -6.96 -8.98
CA ALA A 57 -8.14 -6.46 -7.83
C ALA A 57 -9.50 -5.91 -8.28
N GLU A 58 -10.57 -6.36 -7.62
CA GLU A 58 -11.92 -6.01 -8.04
C GLU A 58 -12.15 -4.49 -8.05
N GLY A 59 -12.89 -3.99 -9.04
CA GLY A 59 -13.28 -2.58 -9.10
C GLY A 59 -12.23 -1.63 -9.69
N LEU A 60 -10.97 -2.07 -9.87
CA LEU A 60 -9.94 -1.27 -10.56
C LEU A 60 -10.28 -0.97 -12.03
N SER A 61 -11.19 -1.73 -12.65
CA SER A 61 -11.74 -1.43 -13.98
C SER A 61 -12.72 -0.24 -13.99
N LYS A 62 -13.19 0.19 -12.81
CA LYS A 62 -14.19 1.25 -12.65
C LYS A 62 -13.61 2.51 -12.02
N ARG A 63 -12.64 2.37 -11.11
CA ARG A 63 -12.05 3.47 -10.33
C ARG A 63 -10.55 3.26 -10.14
N SER A 64 -9.81 4.36 -9.98
CA SER A 64 -8.38 4.30 -9.66
C SER A 64 -8.15 3.71 -8.26
N MET A 65 -6.97 3.13 -8.07
CA MET A 65 -6.52 2.62 -6.78
C MET A 65 -6.58 3.67 -5.67
N ASP A 66 -6.13 4.91 -5.95
CA ASP A 66 -6.15 6.01 -4.98
C ASP A 66 -7.57 6.34 -4.52
N SER A 67 -8.53 6.35 -5.45
CA SER A 67 -9.94 6.63 -5.14
C SER A 67 -10.58 5.54 -4.27
N ILE A 68 -10.15 4.28 -4.45
CA ILE A 68 -10.59 3.16 -3.64
C ILE A 68 -9.93 3.24 -2.25
N ALA A 69 -8.64 3.55 -2.19
CA ALA A 69 -7.90 3.70 -0.93
C ALA A 69 -8.46 4.84 -0.06
N GLU A 70 -8.75 6.01 -0.64
CA GLU A 70 -9.40 7.12 0.09
C GLU A 70 -10.75 6.71 0.66
N GLN A 71 -11.54 5.95 -0.12
CA GLN A 71 -12.83 5.46 0.37
C GLN A 71 -12.67 4.51 1.56
N ILE A 72 -11.71 3.58 1.50
CA ILE A 72 -11.42 2.65 2.61
C ILE A 72 -11.04 3.42 3.88
N VAL A 73 -10.16 4.41 3.76
CA VAL A 73 -9.77 5.26 4.90
C VAL A 73 -10.97 6.05 5.44
N SER A 74 -11.85 6.54 4.56
CA SER A 74 -13.03 7.30 4.95
C SER A 74 -14.01 6.48 5.79
N VAL A 75 -14.22 5.20 5.44
CA VAL A 75 -15.16 4.34 6.17
C VAL A 75 -14.58 3.89 7.50
N ASP A 76 -13.29 3.54 7.56
CA ASP A 76 -12.64 3.16 8.82
C ASP A 76 -12.64 4.34 9.81
N THR A 77 -12.43 5.57 9.34
CA THR A 77 -12.47 6.76 10.21
C THR A 77 -13.84 6.96 10.88
N ILE A 78 -14.94 6.56 10.23
CA ILE A 78 -16.30 6.67 10.79
C ILE A 78 -16.55 5.63 11.90
N PHE A 79 -15.95 4.44 11.83
CA PHE A 79 -16.14 3.39 12.83
C PHE A 79 -15.31 3.56 14.12
N PHE A 80 -14.33 4.46 14.10
CA PHE A 80 -13.50 4.80 15.28
C PHE A 80 -13.88 6.16 15.93
N GLY A 81 -14.95 6.80 15.46
CA GLY A 81 -15.51 8.06 16.00
C GLY A 81 -16.53 7.87 17.11
#